data_AF-A0A7W0JJT3-F1
#
_entry.id   AF-A0A7W0JJT3-F1
#
_cell.length_a   1.000
_cell.length_b   1.000
_cell.length_c   1.000
_cell.angle_alpha   90.00
_cell.angle_beta   90.00
_cell.angle_gamma   90.00
#
_symmetry.space_group_name_H-M   'P 1'
#
loop_
_entity.id
_entity.type
_entity.pdbx_description
1 polymer ?
#
loop_
_entity_poly.entity_id
_entity_poly.type
_entity_poly.pdbx_seq_one_letter_code
_entity_poly.pdbx_strand_id
1 'polypeptide(L)' 'MYKDSMQDEVMLTTNEVAERLNVSMRRVRALIEAGRLPSMQFGRDHLIKESDLKLVAERKPGRPVKQPEKILSGSKDRK' A
#
# COMPACT_ATOMS: atom_id res chain seq x y z
N MET A 1 -33.97 4.95 -9.53
CA MET A 1 -33.35 4.36 -8.32
C MET A 1 -33.23 2.86 -8.54
N TYR A 2 -32.05 2.39 -8.95
CA TYR A 2 -31.66 0.98 -8.80
C TYR A 2 -30.28 1.01 -8.16
N LYS A 3 -30.28 1.11 -6.83
CA LYS A 3 -29.13 0.71 -6.01
C LYS A 3 -29.33 -0.79 -5.75
N ASP A 4 -28.26 -1.56 -5.89
CA ASP A 4 -28.18 -3.02 -5.87
C ASP A 4 -28.55 -3.76 -7.16
N SER A 5 -27.54 -4.17 -7.93
CA SER A 5 -27.36 -5.59 -8.25
C SER A 5 -26.03 -5.80 -8.99
N MET A 6 -25.27 -6.78 -8.49
CA MET A 6 -23.99 -7.29 -8.99
C MET A 6 -22.76 -6.47 -8.61
N GLN A 7 -21.86 -7.14 -7.91
CA GLN A 7 -20.58 -6.63 -7.48
C GLN A 7 -19.73 -6.34 -8.72
N ASP A 8 -19.67 -5.07 -9.12
CA ASP A 8 -18.55 -4.59 -9.90
C ASP A 8 -17.33 -4.71 -8.99
N GLU A 9 -16.66 -5.86 -9.05
CA GLU A 9 -15.35 -6.03 -8.42
C GLU A 9 -14.44 -4.98 -9.06
N VAL A 10 -14.25 -3.87 -8.38
CA VAL A 10 -13.38 -2.80 -8.82
C VAL A 10 -11.97 -3.39 -8.91
N MET A 11 -11.51 -3.55 -10.15
CA MET A 11 -10.17 -4.00 -10.45
C MET A 11 -9.24 -2.80 -10.39
N LEU A 12 -8.27 -2.88 -9.49
CA LEU A 12 -7.32 -1.82 -9.24
C LEU A 12 -5.97 -2.19 -9.82
N THR A 13 -5.32 -1.19 -10.40
CA THR A 13 -3.92 -1.29 -10.77
C THR A 13 -3.02 -1.27 -9.54
N THR A 14 -1.79 -1.75 -9.70
CA THR A 14 -0.74 -1.66 -8.67
C THR A 14 -0.57 -0.23 -8.09
N ASN A 15 -0.81 0.81 -8.90
CA ASN A 15 -0.70 2.22 -8.49
C ASN A 15 -1.84 2.60 -7.52
N GLU A 16 -3.08 2.33 -7.90
CA GLU A 16 -4.25 2.64 -7.07
C GLU A 16 -4.22 1.85 -5.76
N VAL A 17 -3.75 0.60 -5.80
CA VAL A 17 -3.55 -0.20 -4.59
C VAL A 17 -2.48 0.39 -3.67
N ALA A 18 -1.39 0.88 -4.24
CA ALA A 18 -0.32 1.52 -3.49
C ALA A 18 -0.83 2.77 -2.73
N GLU A 19 -1.65 3.58 -3.40
CA GLU A 19 -2.30 4.75 -2.79
C GLU A 19 -3.28 4.36 -1.68
N ARG A 20 -4.16 3.38 -1.93
CA ARG A 20 -5.15 2.94 -0.93
C ARG A 20 -4.54 2.30 0.31
N LEU A 21 -3.46 1.53 0.14
CA LEU A 21 -2.73 0.92 1.25
C LEU A 21 -1.68 1.85 1.86
N ASN A 22 -1.47 3.04 1.27
CA ASN A 22 -0.41 3.98 1.65
C ASN A 22 0.98 3.32 1.72
N VAL A 23 1.31 2.52 0.70
CA VAL A 23 2.59 1.82 0.55
C VAL A 23 3.20 2.12 -0.82
N SER A 24 4.47 1.75 -1.03
CA SER A 24 5.08 1.87 -2.35
C SER A 24 4.58 0.77 -3.31
N MET A 25 4.54 1.04 -4.62
CA MET A 25 4.28 0.00 -5.63
C MET A 25 5.20 -1.22 -5.49
N ARG A 26 6.46 -1.00 -5.13
CA ARG A 26 7.43 -2.08 -4.88
C ARG A 26 6.96 -3.00 -3.76
N ARG A 27 6.34 -2.44 -2.72
CA ARG A 27 5.76 -3.22 -1.64
C ARG A 27 4.55 -4.02 -2.12
N VAL A 28 3.69 -3.42 -2.94
CA VAL A 28 2.55 -4.14 -3.55
C VAL A 28 3.04 -5.33 -4.37
N ARG A 29 4.04 -5.15 -5.25
CA ARG A 29 4.65 -6.24 -6.02
C ARG A 29 5.24 -7.33 -5.12
N ALA A 30 5.95 -6.96 -4.06
CA ALA A 30 6.47 -7.93 -3.10
C ALA A 30 5.35 -8.72 -2.37
N LEU A 31 4.17 -8.14 -2.16
CA LEU A 31 3.02 -8.85 -1.60
C LEU A 31 2.43 -9.85 -2.60
N ILE A 32 2.39 -9.50 -3.88
CA ILE A 32 1.97 -10.39 -4.97
C ILE A 32 2.95 -11.55 -5.13
N GLU A 33 4.25 -11.26 -5.22
CA GLU A 33 5.32 -12.27 -5.35
C GLU A 33 5.36 -13.21 -4.14
N ALA A 34 5.05 -12.71 -2.95
CA ALA A 34 4.93 -13.52 -1.74
C ALA A 34 3.62 -14.33 -1.65
N GLY A 35 2.72 -14.21 -2.63
CA GLY A 35 1.42 -14.89 -2.64
C GLY A 35 0.44 -14.38 -1.56
N ARG A 36 0.70 -13.21 -0.97
CA ARG A 36 -0.13 -12.61 0.10
C ARG A 36 -1.24 -11.72 -0.42
N LEU A 37 -1.09 -11.22 -1.64
CA LEU A 37 -2.10 -10.42 -2.33
C LEU A 37 -2.40 -11.10 -3.66
N PRO A 38 -3.59 -11.70 -3.82
CA PRO A 38 -3.99 -12.26 -5.11
C PRO A 38 -4.05 -11.14 -6.16
N SER A 39 -3.54 -11.43 -7.34
CA SER A 39 -3.59 -10.52 -8.47
C SER A 39 -3.80 -11.30 -9.76
N MET A 40 -4.43 -10.65 -10.73
CA MET A 40 -4.59 -11.13 -12.09
C MET A 40 -3.59 -10.38 -12.97
N GLN A 41 -2.75 -11.11 -13.69
CA GLN A 41 -1.84 -10.49 -14.64
C GLN A 41 -2.60 -10.09 -15.91
N PHE A 42 -2.53 -8.82 -16.26
CA PHE A 42 -3.10 -8.27 -17.49
C PHE A 42 -2.00 -7.59 -18.30
N GLY A 43 -1.40 -8.35 -19.22
CA GLY A 43 -0.23 -7.90 -19.98
C GLY A 43 0.97 -7.65 -19.07
N ARG A 44 1.41 -6.38 -18.98
CA ARG A 44 2.54 -5.96 -18.13
C ARG A 44 2.11 -5.53 -16.72
N ASP A 45 0.81 -5.35 -16.50
CA ASP A 45 0.27 -4.85 -15.25
C ASP A 45 -0.39 -5.95 -14.43
N HIS A 46 -0.51 -5.68 -13.13
CA HIS A 46 -1.28 -6.51 -12.20
C HIS A 46 -2.58 -5.79 -11.86
N LEU A 47 -3.69 -6.51 -12.00
CA LEU A 47 -5.00 -6.08 -11.55
C LEU A 47 -5.33 -6.82 -10.25
N ILE A 48 -5.78 -6.08 -9.25
CA ILE A 48 -6.02 -6.56 -7.90
C ILE A 48 -7.45 -6.18 -7.55
N LYS A 49 -8.22 -7.11 -6.99
CA LYS A 49 -9.58 -6.81 -6.57
C LYS A 49 -9.53 -5.92 -5.33
N GLU A 50 -10.39 -4.91 -5.28
CA GLU A 50 -10.53 -4.06 -4.10
C GLU A 50 -10.87 -4.87 -2.83
N SER A 51 -11.68 -5.91 -2.95
CA SER A 51 -12.07 -6.81 -1.85
C SER A 51 -10.85 -7.49 -1.20
N ASP A 52 -9.84 -7.83 -1.98
CA ASP A 52 -8.65 -8.56 -1.54
C ASP A 52 -7.66 -7.66 -0.76
N LEU A 53 -7.81 -6.33 -0.81
CA LEU A 53 -6.98 -5.39 -0.05
C LEU A 53 -7.07 -5.63 1.47
N LYS A 54 -8.21 -6.14 1.93
CA LYS A 54 -8.44 -6.47 3.34
C LYS A 54 -7.47 -7.55 3.86
N LEU A 55 -6.98 -8.43 2.98
CA LEU A 55 -6.04 -9.50 3.33
C LEU A 55 -4.68 -8.96 3.82
N VAL A 56 -4.32 -7.76 3.39
CA VAL A 56 -3.01 -7.14 3.66
C VAL A 56 -3.11 -5.81 4.41
N ALA A 57 -4.33 -5.35 4.73
CA ALA A 57 -4.58 -4.11 5.44
C ALA A 57 -4.00 -4.11 6.87
N GLU A 58 -4.09 -5.24 7.57
CA GLU A 58 -3.54 -5.38 8.92
C GLU A 58 -2.06 -5.77 8.85
N ARG A 59 -1.18 -4.80 9.15
CA ARG A 59 0.25 -5.07 9.38
C ARG A 59 0.61 -4.88 10.84
N LYS A 60 1.38 -5.82 11.39
CA LYS A 60 2.25 -5.51 12.54
C LYS A 60 3.36 -4.58 12.01
N PRO A 61 3.54 -3.36 12.56
CA PRO A 61 4.65 -2.51 12.14
C PRO A 61 5.96 -3.28 12.31
N GLY A 62 6.77 -3.33 11.25
CA GLY A 62 8.12 -3.91 11.29
C GLY A 62 9.10 -2.99 12.01
N ARG A 63 10.40 -3.14 11.73
CA ARG A 63 11.46 -2.33 12.35
C ARG A 63 11.06 -0.85 12.39
N PRO A 64 11.00 -0.22 13.57
CA PRO A 64 10.65 1.19 13.67
C PRO A 64 11.61 1.98 12.80
N VAL A 65 11.04 2.88 11.99
CA VAL A 65 11.84 3.83 11.21
C VAL A 65 12.66 4.63 12.20
N LYS A 66 13.97 4.76 11.98
CA LYS A 66 14.79 5.72 12.74
C LYS A 66 14.17 7.09 12.43
N GLN A 67 13.43 7.65 13.38
CA GLN A 67 12.85 8.97 13.21
C GLN A 67 14.00 9.93 12.92
N PRO A 68 13.94 10.77 11.87
CA PRO A 68 14.91 11.83 11.72
C PRO A 68 14.78 12.68 12.98
N GLU A 69 15.81 12.64 13.81
CA GLU A 69 15.92 13.41 15.03
C GLU A 69 15.60 14.86 14.66
N LYS A 70 14.58 15.44 15.28
CA LYS A 70 14.12 16.81 15.00
C LYS A 70 15.35 17.73 15.00
N ILE A 71 15.75 18.20 13.82
CA ILE A 71 16.78 19.23 13.68
C ILE A 71 16.14 20.55 14.06
N LEU A 72 15.81 20.76 15.34
CA LEU A 72 15.41 22.07 15.87
C LEU A 72 15.84 22.17 17.34
N SER A 73 16.67 23.17 17.60
CA SER A 73 17.22 23.69 18.86
C SER A 73 18.58 23.12 19.32
N GLY A 74 19.58 24.00 19.31
CA GLY A 74 20.95 23.74 19.71
C GLY A 74 21.85 24.91 19.32
N SER A 75 21.55 26.06 19.92
CA SER A 75 22.30 27.31 19.96
C SER A 75 23.78 27.15 19.63
N LYS A 76 24.24 27.79 18.56
CA LYS A 76 25.67 27.98 18.33
C LYS A 76 26.16 29.20 19.13
N ASP A 77 25.95 29.16 20.45
CA ASP A 77 26.78 29.91 21.39
C ASP A 77 28.09 29.15 21.50
N ARG A 78 29.12 29.61 20.79
CA ARG A 78 30.49 29.24 21.11
C ARG A 78 31.38 30.47 20.94
N LYS A 79 31.55 31.11 22.10
CA LYS A 79 32.67 31.91 22.66
C LYS A 79 33.74 32.40 21.69
#